data_AF-A0A819NEK6-F1
#
_entry.id   AF-A0A819NEK6-F1
#
_cell.length_a   1.000
_cell.length_b   1.000
_cell.length_c   1.000
_cell.angle_alpha   90.00
_cell.angle_beta   90.00
_cell.angle_gamma   90.00
#
_symmetry.space_group_name_H-M   'P 1'
#
loop_
_entity.id
_entity.type
_entity.pdbx_description
1 polymer ?
#
loop_
_entity_poly.entity_id
_entity_poly.type
_entity_poly.pdbx_seq_one_letter_code
_entity_poly.pdbx_strand_id
1 'polypeptide(L)'
;MHTVVQRRKDSFEMKNHLHTILFLILIAISIIIFVLVAVTLDNNGRTRALGTSGFKATVDYIETQLKSKTNFHVFKEEFVVPVSIRREPVLTSTISGVDKNYTYETDFRMIFSSAPADFLTPIRLTIIPNSGCQDEDWQRATPYSANGSIAIVMHDQNCSVEQKSIVAQKYNINGLLLYNNTNTTRLPIVFAAENITYIAMVVSYEVGSQLSQAVQNHVSTNPHVRMFMIPGNMQRVNISSENLCADIPTGNRTQTIVIGSHSDSIENGSGINDNGSGAMATLVLALNMANLLQTSFYEKYMYRIRFCWWGAEERNMYGSFHHVEQANITTVEGNRLKDYLMMLNFDMLASPNYYFGIHQGNGLPDIVSSKVRNGSERIAQIFRNWFDQENLPWDNSSLGLLSDHVPFLVSGIPCGGLFTGADGHKTLEQRDRYDRMLGHGYGGIAKASFDPCYHETCDTIENTNPFAFETMVKAAAYTIETFARMSNLYQYLYE
;
A
#
# COMPACT_ATOMS: atom_id res chain seq x y z
N MET A 1 -55.96 17.18 8.33
CA MET A 1 -54.58 17.36 7.80
C MET A 1 -53.54 16.52 8.56
N HIS A 2 -53.50 16.54 9.90
CA HIS A 2 -52.55 15.72 10.69
C HIS A 2 -52.58 14.20 10.42
N THR A 3 -53.75 13.60 10.23
CA THR A 3 -53.89 12.16 9.96
C THR A 3 -53.43 11.72 8.57
N VAL A 4 -53.36 12.64 7.60
CA VAL A 4 -52.89 12.34 6.24
C VAL A 4 -51.36 12.43 6.16
N VAL A 5 -50.75 13.35 6.93
CA VAL A 5 -49.30 13.49 7.03
C VAL A 5 -48.68 12.31 7.77
N GLN A 6 -49.32 11.85 8.86
CA GLN A 6 -48.86 10.67 9.61
C GLN A 6 -48.89 9.41 8.74
N ARG A 7 -50.01 9.13 8.05
CA ARG A 7 -50.12 7.98 7.14
C ARG A 7 -49.12 8.02 5.98
N ARG A 8 -48.75 9.19 5.48
CA ARG A 8 -47.69 9.31 4.45
C ARG A 8 -46.32 8.99 5.03
N LYS A 9 -46.02 9.46 6.24
CA LYS A 9 -44.78 9.19 6.96
C LYS A 9 -44.63 7.69 7.28
N ASP A 10 -45.69 7.08 7.82
CA ASP A 10 -45.73 5.64 8.10
C ASP A 10 -45.64 4.80 6.81
N SER A 11 -46.26 5.25 5.70
CA SER A 11 -46.14 4.57 4.41
C SER A 11 -44.75 4.71 3.76
N PHE A 12 -44.05 5.81 4.02
CA PHE A 12 -42.69 6.08 3.54
C PHE A 12 -41.67 5.29 4.35
N GLU A 13 -41.80 5.27 5.68
CA GLU A 13 -40.98 4.45 6.57
C GLU A 13 -41.17 2.95 6.29
N MET A 14 -42.40 2.49 6.08
CA MET A 14 -42.69 1.08 5.77
C MET A 14 -42.26 0.68 4.34
N LYS A 15 -42.32 1.58 3.36
CA LYS A 15 -41.72 1.34 2.02
C LYS A 15 -40.20 1.29 2.08
N ASN A 16 -39.56 2.22 2.80
CA ASN A 16 -38.12 2.18 3.01
C ASN A 16 -37.71 0.88 3.69
N HIS A 17 -38.44 0.45 4.73
CA HIS A 17 -38.17 -0.82 5.39
C HIS A 17 -38.24 -2.02 4.43
N LEU A 18 -39.26 -2.10 3.56
CA LEU A 18 -39.39 -3.21 2.61
C LEU A 18 -38.28 -3.24 1.54
N HIS A 19 -37.83 -2.07 1.07
CA HIS A 19 -36.77 -1.96 0.06
C HIS A 19 -35.39 -2.22 0.67
N THR A 20 -35.13 -1.74 1.89
CA THR A 20 -33.95 -2.06 2.68
C THR A 20 -33.88 -3.56 2.99
N ILE A 21 -35.00 -4.20 3.37
CA ILE A 21 -35.06 -5.64 3.61
C ILE A 21 -34.76 -6.44 2.33
N LEU A 22 -35.24 -6.00 1.15
CA LEU A 22 -34.91 -6.66 -0.12
C LEU A 22 -33.41 -6.54 -0.47
N PHE A 23 -32.80 -5.38 -0.19
CA PHE A 23 -31.37 -5.16 -0.37
C PHE A 23 -30.54 -6.03 0.57
N LEU A 24 -30.98 -6.17 1.83
CA LEU A 24 -30.31 -6.99 2.85
C LEU A 24 -30.45 -8.50 2.62
N ILE A 25 -31.58 -8.97 2.07
CA ILE A 25 -31.81 -10.40 1.77
C ILE A 25 -30.93 -10.88 0.61
N LEU A 26 -30.60 -10.01 -0.36
CA LEU A 26 -29.69 -10.35 -1.47
C LEU A 26 -28.21 -10.46 -1.05
N ILE A 27 -27.83 -9.80 0.04
CA ILE A 27 -26.47 -9.86 0.61
C ILE A 27 -26.22 -11.21 1.30
N ALA A 28 -27.26 -11.86 1.81
CA ALA A 28 -27.17 -13.03 2.65
C ALA A 28 -26.88 -14.31 1.82
N ILE A 29 -25.74 -14.94 2.15
CA ILE A 29 -25.49 -16.40 2.15
C ILE A 29 -24.47 -16.96 1.13
N SER A 30 -24.20 -16.35 -0.02
CA SER A 30 -23.24 -16.95 -1.01
C SER A 30 -22.06 -16.06 -1.41
N ILE A 31 -22.05 -14.79 -1.01
CA ILE A 31 -21.17 -13.76 -1.58
C ILE A 31 -19.85 -13.61 -0.81
N ILE A 32 -19.86 -13.81 0.51
CA ILE A 32 -18.70 -13.56 1.38
C ILE A 32 -17.57 -14.57 1.13
N ILE A 33 -17.89 -15.85 1.00
CA ILE A 33 -16.88 -16.91 0.86
C ILE A 33 -16.29 -16.96 -0.56
N PHE A 34 -17.08 -16.68 -1.61
CA PHE A 34 -16.60 -16.78 -3.00
C PHE A 34 -15.81 -15.54 -3.46
N VAL A 35 -16.12 -14.36 -2.93
CA VAL A 35 -15.50 -13.10 -3.36
C VAL A 35 -14.16 -12.83 -2.64
N LEU A 36 -14.07 -13.15 -1.34
CA LEU A 36 -12.79 -13.08 -0.60
C LEU A 36 -11.78 -14.13 -1.09
N VAL A 37 -12.25 -15.34 -1.45
CA VAL A 37 -11.40 -16.38 -2.04
C VAL A 37 -10.89 -15.99 -3.42
N ALA A 38 -11.64 -15.24 -4.22
CA ALA A 38 -11.20 -14.81 -5.55
C ALA A 38 -10.06 -13.77 -5.53
N VAL A 39 -9.98 -12.93 -4.48
CA VAL A 39 -8.84 -12.01 -4.26
C VAL A 39 -7.59 -12.76 -3.78
N THR A 40 -7.74 -13.97 -3.21
CA THR A 40 -6.61 -14.83 -2.81
C THR A 40 -6.09 -15.76 -3.92
N LEU A 41 -6.86 -16.00 -4.99
CA LEU A 41 -6.56 -17.03 -5.99
C LEU A 41 -6.07 -16.46 -7.33
N ASP A 42 -4.86 -15.88 -7.34
CA ASP A 42 -3.97 -16.10 -8.50
C ASP A 42 -2.45 -15.91 -8.24
N ASN A 43 -1.95 -15.81 -7.00
CA ASN A 43 -0.50 -15.65 -6.81
C ASN A 43 0.08 -16.26 -5.52
N ASN A 44 -0.24 -17.51 -5.18
CA ASN A 44 0.48 -18.26 -4.13
C ASN A 44 0.63 -17.51 -2.78
N GLY A 45 -0.39 -16.78 -2.33
CA GLY A 45 -0.32 -16.01 -1.08
C GLY A 45 0.58 -14.77 -1.11
N ARG A 46 0.79 -14.17 -2.30
CA ARG A 46 1.63 -12.97 -2.48
C ARG A 46 0.78 -11.70 -2.55
N THR A 47 1.31 -10.66 -1.92
CA THR A 47 0.83 -9.27 -1.80
C THR A 47 0.13 -8.66 -3.02
N ARG A 48 -0.75 -7.68 -2.76
CA ARG A 48 -1.34 -6.75 -3.76
C ARG A 48 -0.69 -5.38 -3.75
N ALA A 49 0.55 -5.27 -3.32
CA ALA A 49 1.26 -3.99 -3.28
C ALA A 49 1.42 -3.34 -4.65
N LEU A 50 1.61 -2.03 -4.62
CA LEU A 50 1.91 -1.21 -5.79
C LEU A 50 2.97 -1.88 -6.68
N GLY A 51 2.67 -2.02 -7.97
CA GLY A 51 3.58 -2.58 -8.97
C GLY A 51 3.65 -4.10 -9.01
N THR A 52 2.90 -4.82 -8.16
CA THR A 52 2.85 -6.28 -8.17
C THR A 52 1.82 -6.82 -9.16
N SER A 53 1.98 -8.08 -9.58
CA SER A 53 0.96 -8.80 -10.35
C SER A 53 -0.33 -9.00 -9.55
N GLY A 54 -0.26 -9.07 -8.21
CA GLY A 54 -1.43 -9.20 -7.33
C GLY A 54 -2.33 -7.96 -7.35
N PHE A 55 -1.74 -6.76 -7.36
CA PHE A 55 -2.49 -5.52 -7.53
C PHE A 55 -3.27 -5.53 -8.85
N LYS A 56 -2.56 -5.78 -9.95
CA LYS A 56 -3.17 -5.81 -11.29
C LYS A 56 -4.29 -6.86 -11.40
N ALA A 57 -4.05 -8.08 -10.93
CA ALA A 57 -5.04 -9.15 -10.94
C ALA A 57 -6.31 -8.77 -10.15
N THR A 58 -6.16 -8.02 -9.05
CA THR A 58 -7.28 -7.57 -8.23
C THR A 58 -8.12 -6.53 -8.95
N VAL A 59 -7.49 -5.52 -9.55
CA VAL A 59 -8.22 -4.51 -10.35
C VAL A 59 -8.91 -5.17 -11.55
N ASP A 60 -8.21 -6.05 -12.28
CA ASP A 60 -8.76 -6.75 -13.45
C ASP A 60 -9.93 -7.68 -13.05
N TYR A 61 -9.87 -8.32 -11.88
CA TYR A 61 -10.97 -9.12 -11.34
C TYR A 61 -12.21 -8.25 -11.06
N ILE A 62 -12.05 -7.15 -10.33
CA ILE A 62 -13.15 -6.24 -9.98
C ILE A 62 -13.77 -5.66 -11.26
N GLU A 63 -12.95 -5.20 -12.21
CA GLU A 63 -13.39 -4.71 -13.51
C GLU A 63 -14.21 -5.77 -14.26
N THR A 64 -13.73 -7.01 -14.30
CA THR A 64 -14.41 -8.14 -14.94
C THR A 64 -15.76 -8.42 -14.28
N GLN A 65 -15.83 -8.43 -12.95
CA GLN A 65 -17.11 -8.63 -12.24
C GLN A 65 -18.11 -7.52 -12.57
N LEU A 66 -17.67 -6.26 -12.54
CA LEU A 66 -18.54 -5.12 -12.84
C LEU A 66 -19.04 -5.16 -14.28
N LYS A 67 -18.15 -5.35 -15.26
CA LYS A 67 -18.52 -5.38 -16.69
C LYS A 67 -19.40 -6.58 -17.06
N SER A 68 -19.22 -7.72 -16.41
CA SER A 68 -19.99 -8.94 -16.71
C SER A 68 -21.34 -9.03 -16.01
N LYS A 69 -21.50 -8.37 -14.84
CA LYS A 69 -22.69 -8.50 -13.99
C LYS A 69 -23.51 -7.23 -13.85
N THR A 70 -23.03 -6.11 -14.38
CA THR A 70 -23.71 -4.81 -14.29
C THR A 70 -23.77 -4.10 -15.63
N ASN A 71 -24.60 -3.07 -15.72
CA ASN A 71 -24.61 -2.09 -16.82
C ASN A 71 -23.99 -0.76 -16.39
N PHE A 72 -23.13 -0.76 -15.37
CA PHE A 72 -22.47 0.43 -14.87
C PHE A 72 -21.44 0.94 -15.88
N HIS A 73 -21.19 2.25 -15.87
CA HIS A 73 -20.10 2.81 -16.65
C HIS A 73 -18.79 2.65 -15.88
N VAL A 74 -18.02 1.63 -16.27
CA VAL A 74 -16.72 1.29 -15.66
C VAL A 74 -15.58 1.98 -16.41
N PHE A 75 -14.70 2.67 -15.68
CA PHE A 75 -13.54 3.37 -16.23
C PHE A 75 -12.33 3.29 -15.28
N LYS A 76 -11.14 3.47 -15.84
CA LYS A 76 -9.86 3.46 -15.12
C LYS A 76 -9.20 4.83 -15.20
N GLU A 77 -8.47 5.19 -14.15
CA GLU A 77 -7.62 6.37 -14.10
C GLU A 77 -6.18 5.91 -13.88
N GLU A 78 -5.35 5.99 -14.90
CA GLU A 78 -3.95 5.56 -14.83
C GLU A 78 -3.06 6.72 -14.35
N PHE A 79 -2.12 6.41 -13.46
CA PHE A 79 -1.14 7.38 -12.95
C PHE A 79 0.18 6.70 -12.59
N VAL A 80 1.19 7.51 -12.27
CA VAL A 80 2.50 7.03 -11.84
C VAL A 80 2.79 7.49 -10.42
N VAL A 81 3.33 6.57 -9.63
CA VAL A 81 3.73 6.82 -8.24
C VAL A 81 5.26 6.87 -8.18
N PRO A 82 5.86 8.01 -7.81
CA PRO A 82 7.30 8.11 -7.61
C PRO A 82 7.68 7.42 -6.29
N VAL A 83 8.37 6.30 -6.38
CA VAL A 83 8.89 5.57 -5.21
C VAL A 83 10.41 5.63 -5.16
N SER A 84 10.96 5.63 -3.96
CA SER A 84 12.41 5.52 -3.75
C SER A 84 12.73 4.08 -3.39
N ILE A 85 13.30 3.32 -4.33
CA ILE A 85 13.72 1.93 -4.08
C ILE A 85 15.19 1.87 -3.68
N ARG A 86 15.53 1.01 -2.72
CA ARG A 86 16.92 0.73 -2.40
C ARG A 86 17.55 -0.04 -3.56
N ARG A 87 18.53 0.54 -4.25
CA ARG A 87 19.33 -0.19 -5.25
C ARG A 87 20.50 -0.85 -4.55
N GLU A 88 20.50 -2.18 -4.52
CA GLU A 88 21.63 -2.92 -3.96
C GLU A 88 22.89 -2.70 -4.82
N PRO A 89 24.09 -2.64 -4.19
CA PRO A 89 25.37 -2.60 -4.91
C PRO A 89 25.52 -3.78 -5.86
N VAL A 90 26.28 -3.60 -6.95
CA VAL A 90 26.55 -4.68 -7.91
C VAL A 90 28.05 -4.90 -8.04
N LEU A 91 28.45 -6.16 -7.97
CA LEU A 91 29.78 -6.64 -8.28
C LEU A 91 29.66 -7.76 -9.31
N THR A 92 30.35 -7.63 -10.44
CA THR A 92 30.48 -8.69 -11.44
C THR A 92 31.93 -8.80 -11.92
N SER A 93 32.32 -9.98 -12.38
CA SER A 93 33.64 -10.20 -12.98
C SER A 93 33.50 -10.96 -14.30
N THR A 94 34.39 -10.66 -15.24
CA THR A 94 34.59 -11.44 -16.45
C THR A 94 35.96 -12.10 -16.37
N ILE A 95 35.99 -13.43 -16.25
CA ILE A 95 37.23 -14.22 -16.23
C ILE A 95 37.18 -15.14 -17.45
N SER A 96 38.16 -15.04 -18.34
CA SER A 96 38.23 -15.87 -19.55
C SER A 96 36.98 -15.77 -20.45
N GLY A 97 36.33 -14.61 -20.48
CA GLY A 97 35.09 -14.40 -21.24
C GLY A 97 33.82 -14.96 -20.56
N VAL A 98 33.92 -15.45 -19.33
CA VAL A 98 32.76 -15.91 -18.53
C VAL A 98 32.40 -14.84 -17.52
N ASP A 99 31.17 -14.34 -17.59
CA ASP A 99 30.61 -13.39 -16.63
C ASP A 99 30.10 -14.10 -15.38
N LYS A 100 30.44 -13.56 -14.22
CA LYS A 100 29.95 -14.00 -12.91
C LYS A 100 29.36 -12.82 -12.15
N ASN A 101 28.15 -13.01 -11.63
CA ASN A 101 27.49 -12.08 -10.72
C ASN A 101 27.71 -12.55 -9.28
N TYR A 102 27.95 -11.61 -8.37
CA TYR A 102 28.13 -11.88 -6.96
C TYR A 102 26.92 -11.40 -6.16
N THR A 103 26.56 -12.11 -5.09
CA THR A 103 25.42 -11.80 -4.22
C THR A 103 25.83 -10.82 -3.11
N TYR A 104 25.16 -9.67 -3.02
CA TYR A 104 25.38 -8.70 -1.96
C TYR A 104 25.09 -9.30 -0.57
N GLU A 105 25.86 -8.89 0.44
CA GLU A 105 25.87 -9.42 1.82
C GLU A 105 26.38 -10.86 2.01
N THR A 106 26.43 -11.65 0.94
CA THR A 106 26.99 -13.02 0.93
C THR A 106 28.42 -13.03 0.38
N ASP A 107 28.59 -12.57 -0.85
CA ASP A 107 29.86 -12.57 -1.57
C ASP A 107 30.64 -11.27 -1.38
N PHE A 108 29.94 -10.16 -1.18
CA PHE A 108 30.56 -8.86 -0.97
C PHE A 108 29.69 -7.89 -0.16
N ARG A 109 30.34 -6.91 0.49
CA ARG A 109 29.72 -5.80 1.22
C ARG A 109 30.44 -4.50 0.90
N MET A 110 29.74 -3.40 1.06
CA MET A 110 30.33 -2.08 0.94
C MET A 110 31.24 -1.77 2.14
N ILE A 111 32.37 -1.12 1.86
CA ILE A 111 33.16 -0.46 2.90
C ILE A 111 32.48 0.87 3.23
N PHE A 112 32.29 1.15 4.52
CA PHE A 112 31.74 2.44 4.96
C PHE A 112 32.69 3.58 4.56
N SER A 113 32.13 4.74 4.22
CA SER A 113 32.84 5.89 3.64
C SER A 113 33.36 5.68 2.21
N SER A 114 32.96 4.60 1.53
CA SER A 114 33.25 4.41 0.10
C SER A 114 32.66 5.52 -0.77
N ALA A 115 33.41 5.94 -1.80
CA ALA A 115 32.87 6.80 -2.84
C ALA A 115 31.90 6.02 -3.75
N PRO A 116 30.89 6.68 -4.31
CA PRO A 116 30.06 6.13 -5.37
C PRO A 116 30.81 6.02 -6.71
N ALA A 117 30.48 5.03 -7.55
CA ALA A 117 30.99 4.91 -8.92
C ALA A 117 30.13 3.98 -9.78
N ASP A 118 29.77 4.38 -11.00
CA ASP A 118 29.15 3.51 -12.02
C ASP A 118 30.14 3.22 -13.14
N PHE A 119 30.75 2.03 -13.11
CA PHE A 119 31.53 1.56 -14.24
C PHE A 119 30.63 0.81 -15.22
N LEU A 120 30.22 1.51 -16.28
CA LEU A 120 29.45 0.91 -17.38
C LEU A 120 30.30 -0.01 -18.26
N THR A 121 31.63 0.09 -18.17
CA THR A 121 32.60 -0.78 -18.84
C THR A 121 33.43 -1.54 -17.80
N PRO A 122 33.76 -2.82 -18.03
CA PRO A 122 34.65 -3.57 -17.13
C PRO A 122 36.04 -2.92 -17.02
N ILE A 123 36.57 -2.84 -15.80
CA ILE A 123 37.89 -2.26 -15.50
C ILE A 123 38.86 -3.39 -15.18
N ARG A 124 40.12 -3.24 -15.61
CA ARG A 124 41.20 -4.19 -15.29
C ARG A 124 41.41 -4.31 -13.78
N LEU A 125 41.61 -5.54 -13.31
CA LEU A 125 42.00 -5.84 -11.93
C LEU A 125 43.53 -5.84 -11.80
N THR A 126 44.07 -5.27 -10.72
CA THR A 126 45.49 -5.39 -10.35
C THR A 126 45.64 -5.86 -8.91
N ILE A 127 46.62 -6.72 -8.66
CA ILE A 127 46.96 -7.19 -7.32
C ILE A 127 47.92 -6.20 -6.68
N ILE A 128 47.60 -5.78 -5.46
CA ILE A 128 48.54 -5.10 -4.58
C ILE A 128 49.12 -6.17 -3.63
N PRO A 129 50.43 -6.45 -3.69
CA PRO A 129 51.05 -7.45 -2.84
C PRO A 129 51.02 -7.07 -1.35
N ASN A 130 51.28 -8.06 -0.50
CA ASN A 130 51.27 -7.94 0.95
C ASN A 130 49.93 -7.37 1.45
N SER A 131 50.00 -6.36 2.31
CA SER A 131 48.87 -5.77 3.00
C SER A 131 48.37 -4.50 2.30
N GLY A 132 49.09 -3.94 1.33
CA GLY A 132 48.78 -2.63 0.76
C GLY A 132 48.88 -1.48 1.77
N CYS A 133 49.67 -1.68 2.83
CA CYS A 133 49.76 -0.72 3.95
C CYS A 133 50.86 0.34 3.74
N GLN A 134 51.75 0.10 2.78
CA GLN A 134 52.92 0.93 2.52
C GLN A 134 53.01 1.28 1.03
N ASP A 135 53.62 2.41 0.69
CA ASP A 135 53.73 2.89 -0.69
C ASP A 135 54.44 1.85 -1.60
N GLU A 136 55.39 1.08 -1.06
CA GLU A 136 56.13 0.02 -1.78
C GLU A 136 55.24 -1.15 -2.22
N ASP A 137 54.13 -1.41 -1.53
CA ASP A 137 53.17 -2.44 -1.93
C ASP A 137 52.48 -2.02 -3.24
N TRP A 138 52.00 -0.77 -3.28
CA TRP A 138 51.30 -0.22 -4.42
C TRP A 138 52.20 0.06 -5.63
N GLN A 139 53.47 0.39 -5.39
CA GLN A 139 54.49 0.49 -6.45
C GLN A 139 54.78 -0.87 -7.11
N ARG A 140 54.55 -1.98 -6.40
CA ARG A 140 54.71 -3.35 -6.89
C ARG A 140 53.40 -3.97 -7.41
N ALA A 141 52.40 -3.13 -7.71
CA ALA A 141 51.14 -3.59 -8.29
C ALA A 141 51.38 -4.39 -9.58
N THR A 142 50.66 -5.50 -9.72
CA THR A 142 50.86 -6.46 -10.82
C THR A 142 49.53 -7.04 -11.30
N PRO A 143 49.34 -7.26 -12.62
CA PRO A 143 50.28 -7.07 -13.73
C PRO A 143 50.37 -5.62 -14.21
N TYR A 144 49.49 -4.74 -13.71
CA TYR A 144 49.42 -3.35 -14.15
C TYR A 144 49.69 -2.40 -12.99
N SER A 145 50.11 -1.17 -13.30
CA SER A 145 50.11 -0.10 -12.32
C SER A 145 48.70 0.09 -11.72
N ALA A 146 48.63 0.45 -10.44
CA ALA A 146 47.37 0.70 -9.74
C ALA A 146 46.51 1.82 -10.38
N ASN A 147 47.13 2.80 -11.04
CA ASN A 147 46.45 3.94 -11.65
C ASN A 147 45.34 3.50 -12.64
N GLY A 148 44.11 3.96 -12.40
CA GLY A 148 42.91 3.69 -13.20
C GLY A 148 42.44 2.23 -13.19
N SER A 149 42.97 1.40 -12.29
CA SER A 149 42.57 -0.01 -12.13
C SER A 149 41.62 -0.18 -10.94
N ILE A 150 41.02 -1.37 -10.84
CA ILE A 150 40.49 -1.86 -9.57
C ILE A 150 41.63 -2.61 -8.87
N ALA A 151 42.01 -2.18 -7.67
CA ALA A 151 43.01 -2.83 -6.85
C ALA A 151 42.36 -3.93 -6.01
N ILE A 152 42.90 -5.15 -6.06
CA ILE A 152 42.55 -6.23 -5.13
C ILE A 152 43.69 -6.42 -4.13
N VAL A 153 43.34 -6.40 -2.84
CA VAL A 153 44.31 -6.44 -1.75
C VAL A 153 43.85 -7.43 -0.70
N MET A 154 44.76 -8.31 -0.29
CA MET A 154 44.51 -9.15 0.88
C MET A 154 44.54 -8.26 2.12
N HIS A 155 43.53 -8.37 2.97
CA HIS A 155 43.49 -7.75 4.27
C HIS A 155 44.06 -8.69 5.33
N ASP A 156 45.07 -8.18 6.03
CA ASP A 156 45.68 -8.78 7.21
C ASP A 156 45.65 -7.76 8.36
N GLN A 157 46.24 -8.14 9.50
CA GLN A 157 46.25 -7.30 10.71
C GLN A 157 47.42 -6.30 10.76
N ASN A 158 48.17 -6.11 9.67
CA ASN A 158 49.35 -5.23 9.66
C ASN A 158 48.98 -3.74 9.63
N CYS A 159 47.82 -3.38 9.09
CA CYS A 159 47.24 -2.04 9.21
C CYS A 159 45.71 -2.03 9.09
N SER A 160 45.09 -0.93 9.55
CA SER A 160 43.64 -0.74 9.45
C SER A 160 43.17 -0.52 8.00
N VAL A 161 41.91 -0.82 7.73
CA VAL A 161 41.26 -0.50 6.44
C VAL A 161 41.30 1.00 6.15
N GLU A 162 41.14 1.83 7.18
CA GLU A 162 41.30 3.28 7.11
C GLU A 162 42.70 3.66 6.61
N GLN A 163 43.76 3.19 7.26
CA GLN A 163 45.14 3.47 6.84
C GLN A 163 45.40 2.99 5.41
N LYS A 164 44.97 1.78 5.08
CA LYS A 164 45.09 1.21 3.73
C LYS A 164 44.41 2.09 2.68
N SER A 165 43.23 2.62 3.00
CA SER A 165 42.46 3.47 2.08
C SER A 165 43.13 4.82 1.81
N ILE A 166 43.83 5.39 2.79
CA ILE A 166 44.62 6.61 2.61
C ILE A 166 45.77 6.38 1.63
N VAL A 167 46.48 5.25 1.77
CA VAL A 167 47.57 4.88 0.86
C VAL A 167 47.02 4.65 -0.55
N ALA A 168 45.94 3.88 -0.67
CA ALA A 168 45.26 3.58 -1.93
C ALA A 168 44.91 4.83 -2.74
N GLN A 169 44.43 5.88 -2.08
CA GLN A 169 44.01 7.12 -2.72
C GLN A 169 45.15 7.83 -3.47
N LYS A 170 46.40 7.69 -3.01
CA LYS A 170 47.58 8.28 -3.67
C LYS A 170 47.83 7.69 -5.07
N TYR A 171 47.34 6.49 -5.35
CA TYR A 171 47.62 5.75 -6.57
C TYR A 171 46.54 5.89 -7.66
N ASN A 172 45.57 6.79 -7.46
CA ASN A 172 44.53 7.12 -8.44
C ASN A 172 43.80 5.88 -8.99
N ILE A 173 43.46 4.96 -8.09
CA ILE A 173 42.68 3.76 -8.42
C ILE A 173 41.21 4.12 -8.68
N ASN A 174 40.53 3.32 -9.49
CA ASN A 174 39.09 3.45 -9.72
C ASN A 174 38.29 2.71 -8.65
N GLY A 175 38.83 1.61 -8.10
CA GLY A 175 38.17 0.88 -7.03
C GLY A 175 39.10 0.01 -6.21
N LEU A 176 38.63 -0.44 -5.04
CA LEU A 176 39.34 -1.26 -4.08
C LEU A 176 38.49 -2.47 -3.67
N LEU A 177 39.03 -3.67 -3.83
CA LEU A 177 38.48 -4.92 -3.30
C LEU A 177 39.39 -5.44 -2.18
N LEU A 178 38.82 -5.62 -0.99
CA LEU A 178 39.49 -6.21 0.15
C LEU A 178 38.95 -7.61 0.41
N TYR A 179 39.82 -8.58 0.68
CA TYR A 179 39.41 -9.90 1.13
C TYR A 179 40.32 -10.37 2.26
N ASN A 180 39.76 -11.04 3.26
CA ASN A 180 40.56 -11.49 4.41
C ASN A 180 41.56 -12.59 4.01
N ASN A 181 42.60 -12.77 4.81
CA ASN A 181 43.59 -13.86 4.66
C ASN A 181 43.13 -15.21 5.26
N THR A 182 42.00 -15.25 5.95
CA THR A 182 41.40 -16.45 6.52
C THR A 182 40.11 -16.82 5.81
N ASN A 183 39.82 -18.11 5.68
CA ASN A 183 38.57 -18.64 5.12
C ASN A 183 37.36 -18.44 6.06
N THR A 184 37.06 -17.17 6.37
CA THR A 184 35.89 -16.77 7.15
C THR A 184 34.75 -16.48 6.20
N THR A 185 33.61 -17.15 6.40
CA THR A 185 32.38 -16.92 5.61
C THR A 185 31.67 -15.62 5.94
N ARG A 186 32.01 -14.95 7.05
CA ARG A 186 31.40 -13.68 7.45
C ARG A 186 32.17 -12.49 6.90
N LEU A 187 31.49 -11.65 6.12
CA LEU A 187 32.01 -10.36 5.66
C LEU A 187 32.02 -9.35 6.82
N PRO A 188 33.18 -8.78 7.18
CA PRO A 188 33.27 -7.79 8.25
C PRO A 188 32.64 -6.45 7.86
N ILE A 189 32.09 -5.74 8.84
CA ILE A 189 31.79 -4.32 8.72
C ILE A 189 33.10 -3.56 8.92
N VAL A 190 33.51 -2.78 7.93
CA VAL A 190 34.77 -2.03 7.95
C VAL A 190 34.58 -0.62 7.44
N PHE A 191 35.42 0.30 7.90
CA PHE A 191 35.39 1.72 7.57
C PHE A 191 36.68 2.10 6.84
N ALA A 192 36.55 2.80 5.71
CA ALA A 192 37.65 3.52 5.07
C ALA A 192 37.81 4.91 5.71
N ALA A 193 38.88 5.61 5.33
CA ALA A 193 39.05 7.02 5.64
C ALA A 193 37.92 7.85 5.02
N GLU A 194 37.64 9.00 5.63
CA GLU A 194 36.66 9.93 5.09
C GLU A 194 37.11 10.51 3.74
N ASN A 195 36.16 10.80 2.87
CA ASN A 195 36.39 11.46 1.58
C ASN A 195 37.35 10.73 0.63
N ILE A 196 37.42 9.39 0.69
CA ILE A 196 38.04 8.62 -0.40
C ILE A 196 37.29 8.87 -1.71
N THR A 197 37.99 8.87 -2.84
CA THR A 197 37.45 9.25 -4.16
C THR A 197 37.17 8.06 -5.09
N TYR A 198 37.25 6.84 -4.56
CA TYR A 198 37.08 5.59 -5.31
C TYR A 198 36.10 4.64 -4.59
N ILE A 199 35.54 3.69 -5.33
CA ILE A 199 34.62 2.70 -4.78
C ILE A 199 35.37 1.58 -4.04
N ALA A 200 34.93 1.21 -2.84
CA ALA A 200 35.62 0.25 -1.99
C ALA A 200 34.64 -0.81 -1.44
N MET A 201 34.95 -2.09 -1.66
CA MET A 201 34.14 -3.23 -1.21
C MET A 201 35.01 -4.25 -0.47
N VAL A 202 34.41 -4.95 0.49
CA VAL A 202 34.96 -6.21 1.00
C VAL A 202 34.31 -7.34 0.22
N VAL A 203 35.10 -8.33 -0.21
CA VAL A 203 34.63 -9.56 -0.83
C VAL A 203 35.01 -10.76 0.03
N SER A 204 34.30 -11.88 -0.15
CA SER A 204 34.59 -13.11 0.59
C SER A 204 35.98 -13.64 0.23
N TYR A 205 36.55 -14.48 1.11
CA TYR A 205 37.84 -15.12 0.82
C TYR A 205 37.81 -15.87 -0.51
N GLU A 206 36.73 -16.61 -0.78
CA GLU A 206 36.54 -17.37 -2.01
C GLU A 206 36.57 -16.46 -3.25
N VAL A 207 35.80 -15.37 -3.22
CA VAL A 207 35.74 -14.40 -4.32
C VAL A 207 37.09 -13.72 -4.51
N GLY A 208 37.71 -13.24 -3.43
CA GLY A 208 38.98 -12.53 -3.49
C GLY A 208 40.14 -13.42 -3.96
N SER A 209 40.18 -14.68 -3.51
CA SER A 209 41.14 -15.69 -3.95
C SER A 209 40.92 -16.07 -5.41
N GLN A 210 39.67 -16.28 -5.84
CA GLN A 210 39.34 -16.59 -7.23
C GLN A 210 39.80 -15.48 -8.17
N LEU A 211 39.50 -14.22 -7.84
CA LEU A 211 39.87 -13.05 -8.63
C LEU A 211 41.39 -12.85 -8.65
N SER A 212 42.07 -12.98 -7.50
CA SER A 212 43.54 -12.85 -7.42
C SER A 212 44.24 -13.95 -8.22
N GLN A 213 43.78 -15.19 -8.13
CA GLN A 213 44.36 -16.31 -8.88
C GLN A 213 44.15 -16.16 -10.39
N ALA A 214 42.99 -15.65 -10.82
CA ALA A 214 42.73 -15.34 -12.22
C ALA A 214 43.70 -14.29 -12.79
N VAL A 215 44.08 -13.29 -11.97
CA VAL A 215 45.08 -12.28 -12.35
C VAL A 215 46.49 -12.91 -12.43
N GLN A 216 46.88 -13.74 -11.46
CA GLN A 216 48.20 -14.36 -11.40
C GLN A 216 48.46 -15.37 -12.53
N ASN A 217 47.44 -16.12 -12.92
CA ASN A 217 47.58 -17.18 -13.92
C ASN A 217 47.69 -16.66 -15.37
N HIS A 218 47.80 -15.33 -15.58
CA HIS A 218 47.95 -14.70 -16.88
C HIS A 218 46.99 -15.26 -17.94
N VAL A 219 45.73 -15.48 -17.55
CA VAL A 219 44.74 -16.01 -18.48
C VAL A 219 44.68 -15.08 -19.68
N SER A 220 44.67 -15.63 -20.89
CA SER A 220 44.95 -14.96 -22.18
C SER A 220 44.09 -13.71 -22.47
N THR A 221 43.04 -13.50 -21.67
CA THR A 221 42.36 -12.23 -21.44
C THR A 221 42.40 -11.93 -19.94
N ASN A 222 43.22 -10.96 -19.50
CA ASN A 222 43.30 -10.59 -18.07
C ASN A 222 41.90 -10.36 -17.49
N PRO A 223 41.61 -10.75 -16.24
CA PRO A 223 40.27 -10.63 -15.69
C PRO A 223 39.88 -9.15 -15.58
N HIS A 224 38.65 -8.86 -16.01
CA HIS A 224 38.05 -7.54 -15.86
C HIS A 224 36.97 -7.63 -14.78
N VAL A 225 36.89 -6.62 -13.92
CA VAL A 225 35.87 -6.52 -12.88
C VAL A 225 35.02 -5.30 -13.18
N ARG A 226 33.70 -5.46 -13.08
CA ARG A 226 32.77 -4.34 -13.10
C ARG A 226 32.25 -4.14 -11.68
N MET A 227 32.54 -2.96 -11.13
CA MET A 227 31.96 -2.51 -9.87
C MET A 227 30.94 -1.43 -10.15
N PHE A 228 29.82 -1.46 -9.44
CA PHE A 228 28.76 -0.47 -9.60
C PHE A 228 28.16 -0.06 -8.25
N MET A 229 28.10 1.25 -8.03
CA MET A 229 27.39 1.92 -6.95
C MET A 229 26.96 3.34 -7.37
N ILE A 230 25.72 3.71 -7.08
CA ILE A 230 25.23 5.08 -7.15
C ILE A 230 25.26 5.67 -5.73
N PRO A 231 25.61 6.96 -5.52
CA PRO A 231 25.52 7.57 -4.20
C PRO A 231 24.08 7.63 -3.72
N GLY A 232 23.86 7.35 -2.45
CA GLY A 232 22.57 7.58 -1.80
C GLY A 232 21.53 6.48 -2.00
N ASN A 233 21.92 5.28 -2.49
CA ASN A 233 21.20 3.99 -2.57
C ASN A 233 19.69 4.00 -2.87
N MET A 234 19.07 5.12 -3.21
CA MET A 234 17.65 5.29 -3.44
C MET A 234 17.49 5.73 -4.88
N GLN A 235 17.10 4.80 -5.74
CA GLN A 235 16.67 5.14 -7.08
C GLN A 235 15.22 5.61 -7.00
N ARG A 236 14.95 6.83 -7.47
CA ARG A 236 13.57 7.22 -7.77
C ARG A 236 13.13 6.45 -9.01
N VAL A 237 12.14 5.58 -8.86
CA VAL A 237 11.48 4.91 -9.97
C VAL A 237 10.01 5.31 -9.96
N ASN A 238 9.43 5.40 -11.14
CA ASN A 238 8.00 5.61 -11.29
C ASN A 238 7.36 4.25 -11.48
N ILE A 239 6.46 3.86 -10.59
CA ILE A 239 5.65 2.65 -10.73
C ILE A 239 4.26 3.06 -11.20
N SER A 240 3.77 2.43 -12.27
CA SER A 240 2.40 2.65 -12.74
C SER A 240 1.39 2.06 -11.76
N SER A 241 0.30 2.78 -11.55
CA SER A 241 -0.87 2.35 -10.79
C SER A 241 -2.14 2.83 -11.48
N GLU A 242 -3.29 2.39 -10.99
CA GLU A 242 -4.59 2.75 -11.55
C GLU A 242 -5.66 2.81 -10.45
N ASN A 243 -6.58 3.76 -10.57
CA ASN A 243 -7.88 3.67 -9.91
C ASN A 243 -8.85 2.96 -10.86
N LEU A 244 -9.81 2.23 -10.31
CA LEU A 244 -10.97 1.73 -11.04
C LEU A 244 -12.22 2.37 -10.46
N CYS A 245 -13.10 2.92 -11.29
CA CYS A 245 -14.37 3.47 -10.84
C CYS A 245 -15.53 2.95 -11.69
N ALA A 246 -16.73 2.91 -11.10
CA ALA A 246 -17.96 2.49 -11.74
C ALA A 246 -19.13 3.39 -11.34
N ASP A 247 -19.71 4.05 -12.34
CA ASP A 247 -20.89 4.90 -12.19
C ASP A 247 -22.16 4.09 -12.45
N ILE A 248 -23.14 4.19 -11.54
CA ILE A 248 -24.48 3.64 -11.80
C ILE A 248 -25.14 4.34 -13.00
N PRO A 249 -26.06 3.68 -13.73
CA PRO A 249 -26.68 4.25 -14.94
C PRO A 249 -27.79 5.28 -14.66
N THR A 250 -28.07 5.58 -13.39
CA THR A 250 -29.17 6.46 -12.94
C THR A 250 -28.67 7.57 -12.03
N GLY A 251 -29.56 8.50 -11.67
CA GLY A 251 -29.25 9.65 -10.82
C GLY A 251 -28.63 10.83 -11.56
N ASN A 252 -28.66 11.99 -10.91
CA ASN A 252 -28.12 13.23 -11.43
C ASN A 252 -26.58 13.22 -11.34
N ARG A 253 -25.89 13.30 -12.49
CA ARG A 253 -24.42 13.28 -12.55
C ARG A 253 -23.78 14.49 -11.89
N THR A 254 -24.47 15.63 -11.80
CA THR A 254 -24.00 16.83 -11.10
C THR A 254 -24.09 16.73 -9.57
N GLN A 255 -24.57 15.59 -9.06
CA GLN A 255 -24.75 15.31 -7.65
C GLN A 255 -24.38 13.86 -7.37
N THR A 256 -23.12 13.64 -7.00
CA THR A 256 -22.51 12.32 -6.89
C THR A 256 -22.17 11.97 -5.45
N ILE A 257 -22.61 10.79 -5.02
CA ILE A 257 -22.15 10.13 -3.80
C ILE A 257 -21.00 9.22 -4.21
N VAL A 258 -19.81 9.46 -3.69
CA VAL A 258 -18.63 8.62 -3.94
C VAL A 258 -18.53 7.57 -2.83
N ILE A 259 -18.31 6.31 -3.21
CA ILE A 259 -18.07 5.19 -2.30
C ILE A 259 -16.69 4.64 -2.66
N GLY A 260 -15.76 4.64 -1.72
CA GLY A 260 -14.36 4.33 -1.96
C GLY A 260 -13.78 3.32 -0.99
N SER A 261 -12.78 2.59 -1.46
CA SER A 261 -11.92 1.67 -0.72
C SER A 261 -10.64 1.48 -1.53
N HIS A 262 -9.46 1.35 -0.93
CA HIS A 262 -8.26 1.04 -1.73
C HIS A 262 -8.16 -0.45 -2.07
N SER A 263 -7.41 -0.75 -3.13
CA SER A 263 -7.27 -2.09 -3.70
C SER A 263 -5.88 -2.68 -3.55
N ASP A 264 -4.88 -1.84 -3.30
CA ASP A 264 -3.53 -2.28 -2.93
C ASP A 264 -3.46 -2.79 -1.49
N SER A 265 -2.32 -3.41 -1.17
CA SER A 265 -1.91 -3.79 0.18
C SER A 265 -0.45 -3.39 0.38
N ILE A 266 0.12 -3.63 1.57
CA ILE A 266 1.57 -3.55 1.77
C ILE A 266 2.33 -4.72 1.12
N GLU A 267 3.65 -4.58 0.94
CA GLU A 267 4.51 -5.63 0.36
C GLU A 267 4.55 -6.94 1.17
N ASN A 268 4.48 -6.86 2.49
CA ASN A 268 4.76 -8.01 3.36
C ASN A 268 3.57 -8.96 3.50
N GLY A 269 2.35 -8.59 3.11
CA GLY A 269 1.16 -9.39 3.37
C GLY A 269 0.14 -9.37 2.26
N SER A 270 -0.81 -10.31 2.29
CA SER A 270 -1.94 -10.34 1.37
C SER A 270 -2.94 -9.21 1.61
N GLY A 271 -2.93 -8.56 2.77
CA GLY A 271 -3.80 -7.42 3.05
C GLY A 271 -5.28 -7.77 3.02
N ILE A 272 -5.69 -8.92 3.58
CA ILE A 272 -7.07 -9.38 3.42
C ILE A 272 -8.04 -8.52 4.23
N ASN A 273 -7.71 -8.14 5.47
CA ASN A 273 -8.47 -7.12 6.16
C ASN A 273 -8.09 -5.73 5.62
N ASP A 274 -6.79 -5.45 5.42
CA ASP A 274 -6.25 -4.17 4.97
C ASP A 274 -5.72 -4.18 3.51
N ASN A 275 -6.49 -3.79 2.51
CA ASN A 275 -7.92 -3.45 2.58
C ASN A 275 -8.76 -4.31 1.64
N GLY A 276 -8.45 -5.61 1.59
CA GLY A 276 -9.23 -6.59 0.84
C GLY A 276 -10.70 -6.61 1.28
N SER A 277 -10.95 -6.42 2.57
CA SER A 277 -12.29 -6.38 3.14
C SER A 277 -13.09 -5.18 2.62
N GLY A 278 -12.57 -3.95 2.68
CA GLY A 278 -13.23 -2.77 2.13
C GLY A 278 -13.40 -2.85 0.62
N ALA A 279 -12.37 -3.26 -0.11
CA ALA A 279 -12.43 -3.46 -1.57
C ALA A 279 -13.56 -4.39 -1.97
N MET A 280 -13.72 -5.51 -1.26
CA MET A 280 -14.78 -6.48 -1.55
C MET A 280 -16.14 -6.01 -1.05
N ALA A 281 -16.24 -5.31 0.08
CA ALA A 281 -17.48 -4.68 0.51
C ALA A 281 -18.02 -3.74 -0.59
N THR A 282 -17.16 -2.87 -1.13
CA THR A 282 -17.50 -1.96 -2.23
C THR A 282 -18.00 -2.71 -3.47
N LEU A 283 -17.36 -3.83 -3.84
CA LEU A 283 -17.79 -4.65 -4.98
C LEU A 283 -19.14 -5.33 -4.72
N VAL A 284 -19.33 -5.90 -3.53
CA VAL A 284 -20.58 -6.53 -3.13
C VAL A 284 -21.72 -5.52 -3.16
N LEU A 285 -21.52 -4.31 -2.65
CA LEU A 285 -22.50 -3.23 -2.68
C LEU A 285 -22.84 -2.84 -4.13
N ALA A 286 -21.85 -2.69 -5.00
CA ALA A 286 -22.05 -2.35 -6.40
C ALA A 286 -22.86 -3.42 -7.16
N LEU A 287 -22.51 -4.70 -7.00
CA LEU A 287 -23.20 -5.81 -7.65
C LEU A 287 -24.64 -5.97 -7.17
N ASN A 288 -24.88 -5.87 -5.85
CA ASN A 288 -26.23 -5.94 -5.30
C ASN A 288 -27.09 -4.75 -5.76
N MET A 289 -26.50 -3.56 -5.80
CA MET A 289 -27.18 -2.37 -6.30
C MET A 289 -27.54 -2.50 -7.78
N ALA A 290 -26.66 -3.07 -8.61
CA ALA A 290 -26.95 -3.34 -10.02
C ALA A 290 -28.16 -4.28 -10.18
N ASN A 291 -28.23 -5.35 -9.36
CA ASN A 291 -29.37 -6.26 -9.36
C ASN A 291 -30.67 -5.56 -8.95
N LEU A 292 -30.64 -4.71 -7.91
CA LEU A 292 -31.81 -3.93 -7.52
C LEU A 292 -32.30 -3.00 -8.62
N LEU A 293 -31.39 -2.28 -9.28
CA LEU A 293 -31.71 -1.34 -10.35
C LEU A 293 -32.28 -2.01 -11.61
N GLN A 294 -32.12 -3.32 -11.77
CA GLN A 294 -32.75 -4.10 -12.83
C GLN A 294 -34.21 -4.49 -12.53
N THR A 295 -34.64 -4.41 -11.27
CA THR A 295 -36.02 -4.74 -10.91
C THR A 295 -36.98 -3.61 -11.29
N SER A 296 -38.12 -3.95 -11.90
CA SER A 296 -39.05 -2.98 -12.47
C SER A 296 -39.81 -2.13 -11.45
N PHE A 297 -39.87 -2.58 -10.19
CA PHE A 297 -40.56 -1.88 -9.11
C PHE A 297 -39.64 -0.95 -8.31
N TYR A 298 -38.33 -1.02 -8.53
CA TYR A 298 -37.36 -0.26 -7.75
C TYR A 298 -37.19 1.14 -8.33
N GLU A 299 -37.50 2.15 -7.52
CA GLU A 299 -37.41 3.55 -7.93
C GLU A 299 -35.94 3.96 -8.08
N LYS A 300 -35.64 4.60 -9.22
CA LYS A 300 -34.31 5.10 -9.57
C LYS A 300 -33.85 6.16 -8.57
N TYR A 301 -32.56 6.15 -8.24
CA TYR A 301 -31.98 7.12 -7.32
C TYR A 301 -31.98 8.55 -7.86
N MET A 302 -32.01 9.50 -6.94
CA MET A 302 -31.94 10.94 -7.24
C MET A 302 -30.52 11.37 -7.58
N TYR A 303 -29.54 10.79 -6.89
CA TYR A 303 -28.11 11.09 -7.01
C TYR A 303 -27.40 9.99 -7.77
N ARG A 304 -26.35 10.36 -8.51
CA ARG A 304 -25.45 9.32 -9.05
C ARG A 304 -24.63 8.75 -7.91
N ILE A 305 -24.44 7.44 -7.93
CA ILE A 305 -23.49 6.74 -7.06
C ILE A 305 -22.29 6.32 -7.90
N ARG A 306 -21.09 6.63 -7.40
CA ARG A 306 -19.81 6.26 -7.99
C ARG A 306 -19.07 5.36 -7.02
N PHE A 307 -18.85 4.11 -7.39
CA PHE A 307 -17.96 3.20 -6.67
C PHE A 307 -16.55 3.35 -7.19
N CYS A 308 -15.54 3.43 -6.32
CA CYS A 308 -14.14 3.55 -6.71
C CYS A 308 -13.23 2.65 -5.86
N TRP A 309 -12.23 2.11 -6.52
CA TRP A 309 -11.13 1.36 -5.95
C TRP A 309 -9.85 2.13 -6.17
N TRP A 310 -9.29 2.66 -5.09
CA TRP A 310 -8.11 3.50 -5.14
C TRP A 310 -6.85 2.65 -5.26
N GLY A 311 -5.91 3.09 -6.09
CA GLY A 311 -4.58 2.50 -6.17
C GLY A 311 -3.56 3.27 -5.32
N ALA A 312 -2.57 2.56 -4.78
CA ALA A 312 -1.43 3.14 -4.07
C ALA A 312 -1.81 3.98 -2.83
N GLU A 313 -2.80 3.51 -2.07
CA GLU A 313 -3.13 4.10 -0.77
C GLU A 313 -1.95 3.94 0.21
N GLU A 314 -1.33 2.76 0.22
CA GLU A 314 -0.21 2.39 1.11
C GLU A 314 1.09 3.14 0.77
N ARG A 315 1.00 4.06 -0.18
CA ARG A 315 2.03 5.01 -0.56
C ARG A 315 1.61 6.45 -0.31
N ASN A 316 0.69 6.69 0.63
CA ASN A 316 0.09 7.98 0.99
C ASN A 316 -1.05 8.41 0.05
N MET A 317 -2.05 7.54 -0.15
CA MET A 317 -3.33 7.89 -0.79
C MET A 317 -3.17 8.41 -2.23
N TYR A 318 -2.16 7.97 -2.98
CA TYR A 318 -1.82 8.56 -4.29
C TYR A 318 -3.01 8.52 -5.26
N GLY A 319 -3.74 7.40 -5.28
CA GLY A 319 -4.89 7.22 -6.16
C GLY A 319 -6.03 8.19 -5.87
N SER A 320 -6.46 8.33 -4.61
CA SER A 320 -7.54 9.26 -4.26
C SER A 320 -7.12 10.72 -4.40
N PHE A 321 -5.85 11.06 -4.12
CA PHE A 321 -5.32 12.40 -4.43
C PHE A 321 -5.35 12.67 -5.93
N HIS A 322 -4.90 11.73 -6.74
CA HIS A 322 -4.97 11.84 -8.20
C HIS A 322 -6.42 12.05 -8.67
N HIS A 323 -7.36 11.26 -8.18
CA HIS A 323 -8.78 11.37 -8.52
C HIS A 323 -9.35 12.76 -8.23
N VAL A 324 -9.13 13.27 -7.02
CA VAL A 324 -9.60 14.59 -6.60
C VAL A 324 -8.92 15.71 -7.39
N GLU A 325 -7.62 15.59 -7.69
CA GLU A 325 -6.90 16.54 -8.53
C GLU A 325 -7.49 16.60 -9.95
N GLN A 326 -7.71 15.44 -10.58
CA GLN A 326 -8.34 15.37 -11.91
C GLN A 326 -9.76 15.94 -11.88
N ALA A 327 -10.52 15.64 -10.84
CA ALA A 327 -11.86 16.18 -10.66
C ALA A 327 -11.85 17.71 -10.47
N ASN A 328 -10.83 18.26 -9.82
CA ASN A 328 -10.72 19.70 -9.59
C ASN A 328 -10.43 20.50 -10.87
N ILE A 329 -9.68 19.92 -11.80
CA ILE A 329 -9.27 20.61 -13.05
C ILE A 329 -10.17 20.33 -14.24
N THR A 330 -10.97 19.26 -14.21
CA THR A 330 -11.84 18.91 -15.35
C THR A 330 -13.05 19.84 -15.49
N THR A 331 -13.52 20.00 -16.72
CA THR A 331 -14.75 20.75 -17.05
C THR A 331 -15.92 19.83 -17.42
N VAL A 332 -15.68 18.51 -17.49
CA VAL A 332 -16.67 17.52 -17.90
C VAL A 332 -17.70 17.32 -16.80
N GLU A 333 -18.96 17.62 -17.08
CA GLU A 333 -20.07 17.45 -16.14
C GLU A 333 -20.14 16.03 -15.58
N GLY A 334 -20.28 15.93 -14.26
CA GLY A 334 -20.20 14.70 -13.49
C GLY A 334 -18.79 14.33 -13.08
N ASN A 335 -17.75 14.81 -13.75
CA ASN A 335 -16.39 14.52 -13.31
C ASN A 335 -15.78 15.70 -12.54
N ARG A 336 -16.47 16.83 -12.40
CA ARG A 336 -15.96 17.99 -11.68
C ARG A 336 -16.07 17.76 -10.19
N LEU A 337 -15.11 18.25 -9.43
CA LEU A 337 -15.08 18.15 -7.97
C LEU A 337 -16.36 18.72 -7.32
N LYS A 338 -16.89 19.82 -7.88
CA LYS A 338 -18.15 20.44 -7.42
C LYS A 338 -19.40 19.60 -7.63
N ASP A 339 -19.32 18.54 -8.45
CA ASP A 339 -20.42 17.62 -8.68
C ASP A 339 -20.49 16.55 -7.56
N TYR A 340 -19.50 16.49 -6.64
CA TYR A 340 -19.43 15.52 -5.55
C TYR A 340 -20.08 16.09 -4.28
N LEU A 341 -20.99 15.32 -3.68
CA LEU A 341 -21.73 15.72 -2.48
C LEU A 341 -21.09 15.21 -1.20
N MET A 342 -20.58 13.98 -1.23
CA MET A 342 -19.96 13.30 -0.10
C MET A 342 -19.12 12.12 -0.57
N MET A 343 -18.25 11.64 0.32
CA MET A 343 -17.49 10.41 0.12
C MET A 343 -17.66 9.47 1.33
N LEU A 344 -18.00 8.21 1.06
CA LEU A 344 -18.00 7.13 2.04
C LEU A 344 -16.75 6.28 1.85
N ASN A 345 -15.89 6.22 2.86
CA ASN A 345 -14.68 5.42 2.84
C ASN A 345 -14.88 4.11 3.59
N PHE A 346 -14.47 3.01 2.99
CA PHE A 346 -14.53 1.68 3.58
C PHE A 346 -13.13 1.08 3.62
N ASP A 347 -12.57 1.11 4.82
CA ASP A 347 -11.23 0.67 5.11
C ASP A 347 -11.24 -0.25 6.31
N MET A 348 -10.66 -1.45 6.18
CA MET A 348 -10.63 -2.51 7.19
C MET A 348 -12.00 -2.78 7.84
N LEU A 349 -12.86 -3.54 7.17
CA LEU A 349 -14.22 -3.86 7.61
C LEU A 349 -14.34 -5.26 8.25
N ALA A 350 -13.25 -5.98 8.50
CA ALA A 350 -13.30 -7.38 8.91
C ALA A 350 -12.32 -7.78 10.03
N SER A 351 -11.88 -6.86 10.87
CA SER A 351 -10.88 -7.14 11.93
C SER A 351 -11.29 -8.29 12.86
N PRO A 352 -10.36 -9.15 13.29
CA PRO A 352 -10.68 -10.36 14.04
C PRO A 352 -11.24 -10.06 15.43
N ASN A 353 -10.68 -9.05 16.11
CA ASN A 353 -11.12 -8.56 17.42
C ASN A 353 -11.93 -7.25 17.27
N TYR A 354 -12.70 -7.13 16.19
CA TYR A 354 -13.44 -5.95 15.73
C TYR A 354 -14.10 -5.12 16.83
N TYR A 355 -14.24 -3.83 16.56
CA TYR A 355 -15.35 -3.03 17.06
C TYR A 355 -16.15 -2.47 15.89
N PHE A 356 -17.38 -2.04 16.11
CA PHE A 356 -18.19 -1.39 15.08
C PHE A 356 -17.95 0.12 15.11
N GLY A 357 -16.86 0.54 14.47
CA GLY A 357 -16.43 1.93 14.42
C GLY A 357 -17.15 2.74 13.36
N ILE A 358 -17.65 3.91 13.75
CA ILE A 358 -18.31 4.87 12.86
C ILE A 358 -17.45 6.13 12.78
N HIS A 359 -16.98 6.46 11.58
CA HIS A 359 -16.16 7.64 11.36
C HIS A 359 -16.98 8.90 11.63
N GLN A 360 -16.63 9.64 12.67
CA GLN A 360 -17.31 10.87 13.08
C GLN A 360 -16.62 12.14 12.57
N GLY A 361 -17.42 13.16 12.28
CA GLY A 361 -16.90 14.49 11.91
C GLY A 361 -16.36 15.26 13.12
N ASN A 362 -16.88 14.95 14.31
CA ASN A 362 -16.39 15.49 15.57
C ASN A 362 -14.96 15.01 15.85
N GLY A 363 -14.02 15.95 15.99
CA GLY A 363 -12.60 15.65 16.21
C GLY A 363 -11.71 15.84 14.97
N LEU A 364 -12.29 16.15 13.81
CA LEU A 364 -11.53 16.64 12.67
C LEU A 364 -10.80 17.96 13.00
N PRO A 365 -9.56 18.15 12.53
CA PRO A 365 -8.76 19.34 12.84
C PRO A 365 -9.36 20.63 12.27
N ASP A 366 -8.95 21.77 12.84
CA ASP A 366 -9.46 23.10 12.46
C ASP A 366 -9.20 23.51 11.01
N ILE A 367 -8.24 22.86 10.34
CA ILE A 367 -7.98 23.03 8.90
C ILE A 367 -9.17 22.59 8.03
N VAL A 368 -10.01 21.67 8.52
CA VAL A 368 -11.26 21.29 7.84
C VAL A 368 -12.33 22.32 8.19
N SER A 369 -13.10 22.82 7.22
CA SER A 369 -14.15 23.82 7.55
C SER A 369 -15.22 23.24 8.49
N SER A 370 -15.78 24.09 9.36
CA SER A 370 -16.87 23.68 10.27
C SER A 370 -18.08 23.11 9.52
N LYS A 371 -18.37 23.64 8.32
CA LYS A 371 -19.42 23.15 7.43
C LYS A 371 -19.20 21.68 7.05
N VAL A 372 -17.96 21.34 6.66
CA VAL A 372 -17.58 19.96 6.28
C VAL A 372 -17.60 19.04 7.50
N ARG A 373 -17.09 19.49 8.65
CA ARG A 373 -17.15 18.71 9.90
C ARG A 373 -18.58 18.37 10.29
N ASN A 374 -19.49 19.34 10.22
CA ASN A 374 -20.91 19.14 10.51
C ASN A 374 -21.55 18.16 9.52
N GLY A 375 -21.23 18.26 8.23
CA GLY A 375 -21.68 17.30 7.22
C GLY A 375 -21.20 15.88 7.51
N SER A 376 -19.92 15.71 7.85
CA SER A 376 -19.34 14.42 8.28
C SER A 376 -20.02 13.85 9.53
N GLU A 377 -20.36 14.70 10.50
CA GLU A 377 -21.07 14.27 11.70
C GLU A 377 -22.51 13.83 11.39
N ARG A 378 -23.18 14.51 10.45
CA ARG A 378 -24.50 14.09 9.97
C ARG A 378 -24.43 12.75 9.23
N ILE A 379 -23.36 12.49 8.49
CA ILE A 379 -23.10 11.17 7.89
C ILE A 379 -22.98 10.10 8.98
N ALA A 380 -22.15 10.34 9.99
CA ALA A 380 -21.99 9.43 11.13
C ALA A 380 -23.32 9.12 11.83
N GLN A 381 -24.22 10.10 11.95
CA GLN A 381 -25.52 9.90 12.60
C GLN A 381 -26.41 8.90 11.85
N ILE A 382 -26.35 8.83 10.51
CA ILE A 382 -27.11 7.83 9.75
C ILE A 382 -26.62 6.41 10.04
N PHE A 383 -25.30 6.22 10.13
CA PHE A 383 -24.73 4.94 10.57
C PHE A 383 -25.16 4.59 12.00
N ARG A 384 -25.06 5.52 12.95
CA ARG A 384 -25.46 5.28 14.36
C ARG A 384 -26.92 4.86 14.46
N ASN A 385 -27.81 5.54 13.72
CA ASN A 385 -29.22 5.20 13.68
C ASN A 385 -29.46 3.76 13.22
N TRP A 386 -28.66 3.24 12.27
CA TRP A 386 -28.76 1.86 11.83
C TRP A 386 -28.34 0.88 12.93
N PHE A 387 -27.18 1.09 13.55
CA PHE A 387 -26.73 0.22 14.64
C PHE A 387 -27.71 0.25 15.83
N ASP A 388 -28.27 1.42 16.16
CA ASP A 388 -29.29 1.56 17.20
C ASP A 388 -30.58 0.81 16.83
N GLN A 389 -31.03 0.90 15.58
CA GLN A 389 -32.23 0.17 15.08
C GLN A 389 -32.04 -1.36 15.14
N GLU A 390 -30.84 -1.84 14.82
CA GLU A 390 -30.49 -3.26 14.87
C GLU A 390 -30.10 -3.73 16.29
N ASN A 391 -30.13 -2.85 17.30
CA ASN A 391 -29.69 -3.11 18.67
C ASN A 391 -28.25 -3.64 18.76
N LEU A 392 -27.37 -3.15 17.89
CA LEU A 392 -25.96 -3.52 17.82
C LEU A 392 -25.09 -2.47 18.53
N PRO A 393 -23.99 -2.88 19.19
CA PRO A 393 -23.04 -1.92 19.75
C PRO A 393 -22.36 -1.14 18.63
N TRP A 394 -21.92 0.07 18.93
CA TRP A 394 -21.04 0.85 18.07
C TRP A 394 -20.14 1.76 18.89
N ASP A 395 -19.04 2.21 18.31
CA ASP A 395 -18.16 3.26 18.86
C ASP A 395 -17.86 4.30 17.79
N ASN A 396 -17.52 5.51 18.22
CA ASN A 396 -16.98 6.49 17.30
C ASN A 396 -15.54 6.13 16.95
N SER A 397 -15.23 6.13 15.66
CA SER A 397 -13.86 6.14 15.16
C SER A 397 -13.51 7.54 14.64
N SER A 398 -12.25 7.92 14.76
CA SER A 398 -11.77 9.17 14.15
C SER A 398 -11.83 9.03 12.63
N LEU A 399 -12.27 10.06 11.89
CA LEU A 399 -11.98 10.12 10.45
C LEU A 399 -10.46 10.19 10.22
N GLY A 400 -9.67 10.77 11.13
CA GLY A 400 -8.21 10.85 10.97
C GLY A 400 -7.76 11.52 9.66
N LEU A 401 -6.49 11.34 9.31
CA LEU A 401 -5.89 11.88 8.08
C LEU A 401 -5.01 10.86 7.34
N LEU A 402 -5.35 9.57 7.43
CA LEU A 402 -4.48 8.47 6.99
C LEU A 402 -5.23 7.46 6.09
N SER A 403 -6.25 7.89 5.34
CA SER A 403 -6.94 7.04 4.34
C SER A 403 -7.66 7.92 3.30
N ASP A 404 -8.18 7.31 2.25
CA ASP A 404 -8.58 7.95 0.99
C ASP A 404 -9.67 9.02 1.06
N HIS A 405 -10.36 9.20 2.19
CA HIS A 405 -11.27 10.34 2.39
C HIS A 405 -10.53 11.68 2.55
N VAL A 406 -9.23 11.67 2.86
CA VAL A 406 -8.43 12.87 3.10
C VAL A 406 -8.49 13.88 1.96
N PRO A 407 -8.17 13.54 0.69
CA PRO A 407 -8.23 14.49 -0.40
C PRO A 407 -9.63 15.09 -0.58
N PHE A 408 -10.70 14.33 -0.32
CA PHE A 408 -12.08 14.84 -0.36
C PHE A 408 -12.36 15.83 0.78
N LEU A 409 -11.98 15.49 2.02
CA LEU A 409 -12.15 16.37 3.18
C LEU A 409 -11.47 17.73 3.00
N VAL A 410 -10.20 17.74 2.58
CA VAL A 410 -9.43 18.98 2.38
C VAL A 410 -9.95 19.79 1.20
N SER A 411 -10.61 19.14 0.24
CA SER A 411 -11.31 19.76 -0.89
C SER A 411 -12.73 20.23 -0.58
N GLY A 412 -13.18 20.14 0.68
CA GLY A 412 -14.47 20.69 1.09
C GLY A 412 -15.65 19.73 0.97
N ILE A 413 -15.38 18.42 0.84
CA ILE A 413 -16.41 17.38 0.70
C ILE A 413 -16.56 16.63 2.04
N PRO A 414 -17.75 16.62 2.66
CA PRO A 414 -18.06 15.79 3.83
C PRO A 414 -17.78 14.32 3.56
N CYS A 415 -17.07 13.69 4.48
CA CYS A 415 -16.75 12.28 4.41
C CYS A 415 -17.29 11.51 5.62
N GLY A 416 -17.51 10.22 5.46
CA GLY A 416 -17.84 9.31 6.55
C GLY A 416 -17.50 7.87 6.17
N GLY A 417 -17.86 6.92 7.02
CA GLY A 417 -17.55 5.52 6.75
C GLY A 417 -17.53 4.68 8.01
N LEU A 418 -16.96 3.49 7.86
CA LEU A 418 -16.94 2.45 8.88
C LEU A 418 -15.52 1.90 9.03
N PHE A 419 -15.18 1.45 10.23
CA PHE A 419 -13.87 0.90 10.55
C PHE A 419 -14.00 -0.17 11.63
N THR A 420 -13.26 -1.28 11.50
CA THR A 420 -13.28 -2.36 12.53
C THR A 420 -12.11 -2.35 13.49
N GLY A 421 -11.16 -1.43 13.29
CA GLY A 421 -9.94 -1.31 14.08
C GLY A 421 -8.70 -1.81 13.34
N ALA A 422 -7.53 -1.45 13.86
CA ALA A 422 -6.23 -1.89 13.36
C ALA A 422 -5.34 -2.27 14.56
N ASP A 423 -4.19 -1.61 14.73
CA ASP A 423 -3.24 -1.80 15.83
C ASP A 423 -3.75 -1.36 17.22
N GLY A 424 -4.78 -0.51 17.26
CA GLY A 424 -5.46 -0.07 18.48
C GLY A 424 -6.01 -1.23 19.33
N HIS A 425 -6.12 -1.03 20.65
CA HIS A 425 -6.45 -2.11 21.59
C HIS A 425 -7.89 -2.01 22.10
N LYS A 426 -8.58 -3.15 22.14
CA LYS A 426 -9.93 -3.24 22.71
C LYS A 426 -9.90 -3.03 24.23
N THR A 427 -10.70 -2.09 24.74
CA THR A 427 -10.76 -1.85 26.19
C THR A 427 -11.59 -2.92 26.91
N LEU A 428 -11.41 -3.05 28.23
CA LEU A 428 -12.23 -3.97 29.03
C LEU A 428 -13.72 -3.58 28.98
N GLU A 429 -14.02 -2.29 29.08
CA GLU A 429 -15.39 -1.78 29.00
C GLU A 429 -16.03 -2.07 27.64
N GLN A 430 -15.30 -1.84 26.55
CA GLN A 430 -15.76 -2.13 25.20
C GLN A 430 -16.01 -3.64 25.03
N ARG A 431 -15.08 -4.49 25.46
CA ARG A 431 -15.26 -5.96 25.45
C ARG A 431 -16.52 -6.36 26.20
N ASP A 432 -16.70 -5.90 27.43
CA ASP A 432 -17.84 -6.26 28.28
C ASP A 432 -19.17 -5.76 27.68
N ARG A 433 -19.18 -4.57 27.06
CA ARG A 433 -20.37 -4.02 26.39
C ARG A 433 -20.76 -4.84 25.17
N TYR A 434 -19.80 -5.18 24.32
CA TYR A 434 -20.06 -5.99 23.12
C TYR A 434 -20.52 -7.40 23.51
N ASP A 435 -19.92 -8.02 24.53
CA ASP A 435 -20.33 -9.34 25.02
C ASP A 435 -21.79 -9.33 25.53
N ARG A 436 -22.20 -8.28 26.25
CA ARG A 436 -23.58 -8.13 26.72
C ARG A 436 -24.58 -7.92 25.58
N MET A 437 -24.22 -7.16 24.54
CA MET A 437 -25.15 -6.82 23.46
C MET A 437 -25.23 -7.90 22.38
N LEU A 438 -24.11 -8.55 22.07
CA LEU A 438 -24.00 -9.54 20.99
C LEU A 438 -24.15 -10.99 21.50
N GLY A 439 -23.97 -11.21 22.80
CA GLY A 439 -23.96 -12.53 23.43
C GLY A 439 -22.56 -12.97 23.84
N HIS A 440 -22.50 -13.89 24.82
CA HIS A 440 -21.27 -14.39 25.39
C HIS A 440 -20.31 -14.96 24.34
N GLY A 441 -19.09 -14.45 24.31
CA GLY A 441 -18.04 -14.84 23.36
C GLY A 441 -17.89 -13.91 22.16
N TYR A 442 -18.84 -12.99 21.92
CA TYR A 442 -18.79 -12.05 20.80
C TYR A 442 -18.15 -10.70 21.18
N GLY A 443 -17.84 -10.48 22.46
CA GLY A 443 -17.18 -9.26 22.92
C GLY A 443 -15.72 -9.10 22.48
N GLY A 444 -15.07 -10.18 22.03
CA GLY A 444 -13.64 -10.20 21.73
C GLY A 444 -12.73 -10.27 22.97
N ILE A 445 -11.47 -9.91 22.79
CA ILE A 445 -10.41 -10.00 23.81
C ILE A 445 -10.01 -8.61 24.27
N ALA A 446 -10.21 -8.32 25.55
CA ALA A 446 -9.76 -7.06 26.15
C ALA A 446 -8.24 -6.98 26.18
N LYS A 447 -7.70 -5.78 25.98
CA LYS A 447 -6.26 -5.44 25.91
C LYS A 447 -5.50 -6.11 24.76
N ALA A 448 -6.18 -6.78 23.84
CA ALA A 448 -5.58 -7.22 22.58
C ALA A 448 -5.88 -6.19 21.48
N SER A 449 -5.02 -6.11 20.46
CA SER A 449 -5.25 -5.30 19.27
C SER A 449 -6.56 -5.71 18.58
N PHE A 450 -7.19 -4.78 17.85
CA PHE A 450 -8.35 -5.07 17.03
C PHE A 450 -7.97 -5.98 15.85
N ASP A 451 -6.81 -5.71 15.24
CA ASP A 451 -6.16 -6.53 14.22
C ASP A 451 -4.68 -6.77 14.60
N PRO A 452 -4.31 -7.97 15.08
CA PRO A 452 -2.94 -8.31 15.42
C PRO A 452 -2.04 -8.54 14.19
N CYS A 453 -2.62 -8.59 12.98
CA CYS A 453 -1.89 -8.78 11.73
C CYS A 453 -1.94 -7.54 10.82
N TYR A 454 -2.38 -6.39 11.34
CA TYR A 454 -2.30 -5.12 10.60
C TYR A 454 -0.87 -4.87 10.10
N HIS A 455 -0.72 -4.71 8.78
CA HIS A 455 0.57 -4.55 8.10
C HIS A 455 1.56 -5.72 8.29
N GLU A 456 1.05 -6.93 8.53
CA GLU A 456 1.86 -8.13 8.71
C GLU A 456 1.55 -9.23 7.68
N THR A 457 2.48 -10.18 7.55
CA THR A 457 2.35 -11.34 6.64
C THR A 457 1.12 -12.20 6.96
N CYS A 458 0.63 -12.17 8.20
CA CYS A 458 -0.51 -12.94 8.66
C CYS A 458 -1.87 -12.30 8.37
N ASP A 459 -1.93 -11.15 7.67
CA ASP A 459 -3.22 -10.59 7.20
C ASP A 459 -3.79 -11.38 6.02
N THR A 460 -4.23 -12.60 6.33
CA THR A 460 -4.83 -13.59 5.44
C THR A 460 -6.32 -13.72 5.74
N ILE A 461 -7.02 -14.61 5.01
CA ILE A 461 -8.46 -14.83 5.24
C ILE A 461 -8.76 -15.33 6.65
N GLU A 462 -7.83 -16.07 7.25
CA GLU A 462 -7.90 -16.56 8.63
C GLU A 462 -7.82 -15.43 9.68
N ASN A 463 -7.34 -14.24 9.30
CA ASN A 463 -7.27 -13.06 10.15
C ASN A 463 -8.57 -12.24 10.16
N THR A 464 -9.66 -12.73 9.54
CA THR A 464 -10.90 -11.94 9.42
C THR A 464 -12.04 -12.45 10.30
N ASN A 465 -12.96 -11.55 10.67
CA ASN A 465 -14.22 -11.88 11.32
C ASN A 465 -15.41 -11.72 10.34
N PRO A 466 -16.00 -12.83 9.85
CA PRO A 466 -17.11 -12.76 8.88
C PRO A 466 -18.37 -12.07 9.43
N PHE A 467 -18.65 -12.21 10.72
CA PHE A 467 -19.79 -11.53 11.35
C PHE A 467 -19.59 -10.02 11.36
N ALA A 468 -18.38 -9.56 11.68
CA ALA A 468 -18.04 -8.15 11.62
C ALA A 468 -18.19 -7.60 10.20
N PHE A 469 -17.62 -8.31 9.22
CA PHE A 469 -17.70 -7.95 7.81
C PHE A 469 -19.14 -7.83 7.32
N GLU A 470 -19.97 -8.86 7.55
CA GLU A 470 -21.37 -8.85 7.14
C GLU A 470 -22.14 -7.67 7.78
N THR A 471 -21.91 -7.43 9.06
CA THR A 471 -22.55 -6.34 9.80
C THR A 471 -22.18 -4.97 9.22
N MET A 472 -20.89 -4.74 8.95
CA MET A 472 -20.41 -3.48 8.37
C MET A 472 -20.93 -3.27 6.94
N VAL A 473 -20.99 -4.33 6.12
CA VAL A 473 -21.56 -4.26 4.76
C VAL A 473 -23.05 -3.91 4.80
N LYS A 474 -23.81 -4.46 5.76
CA LYS A 474 -25.24 -4.12 5.94
C LYS A 474 -25.43 -2.66 6.39
N ALA A 475 -24.58 -2.17 7.29
CA ALA A 475 -24.58 -0.77 7.72
C ALA A 475 -24.27 0.19 6.56
N ALA A 476 -23.26 -0.14 5.75
CA ALA A 476 -22.91 0.58 4.53
C ALA A 476 -24.09 0.60 3.55
N ALA A 477 -24.67 -0.57 3.27
CA ALA A 477 -25.83 -0.73 2.42
C ALA A 477 -27.01 0.17 2.83
N TYR A 478 -27.40 0.12 4.11
CA TYR A 478 -28.47 0.96 4.66
C TYR A 478 -28.18 2.46 4.46
N THR A 479 -26.95 2.87 4.75
CA THR A 479 -26.57 4.29 4.74
C THR A 479 -26.53 4.85 3.32
N ILE A 480 -25.95 4.10 2.38
CA ILE A 480 -25.95 4.45 0.96
C ILE A 480 -27.39 4.60 0.45
N GLU A 481 -28.26 3.64 0.77
CA GLU A 481 -29.66 3.66 0.37
C GLU A 481 -30.42 4.88 0.92
N THR A 482 -30.18 5.19 2.19
CA THR A 482 -30.78 6.34 2.87
C THR A 482 -30.39 7.65 2.18
N PHE A 483 -29.10 7.82 1.84
CA PHE A 483 -28.64 9.02 1.15
C PHE A 483 -29.11 9.09 -0.30
N ALA A 484 -29.10 7.98 -1.02
CA ALA A 484 -29.51 7.90 -2.42
C ALA A 484 -30.97 8.30 -2.65
N ARG A 485 -31.81 8.19 -1.62
CA ARG A 485 -33.25 8.51 -1.62
C ARG A 485 -33.61 9.82 -0.91
N MET A 486 -32.65 10.47 -0.26
CA MET A 486 -32.90 11.68 0.51
C MET A 486 -33.30 12.83 -0.40
N SER A 487 -34.43 13.52 -0.14
CA SER A 487 -34.96 14.52 -1.08
C SER A 487 -34.11 15.78 -1.25
N ASN A 488 -33.28 16.15 -0.26
CA ASN A 488 -32.38 17.30 -0.35
C ASN A 488 -31.06 17.04 0.38
N LEU A 489 -30.22 16.19 -0.23
CA LEU A 489 -28.96 15.74 0.37
C LEU A 489 -27.96 16.87 0.55
N TYR A 490 -27.86 17.80 -0.41
CA TYR A 490 -26.96 18.95 -0.28
C TYR A 490 -27.31 19.78 0.96
N GLN A 491 -28.57 20.17 1.11
CA GLN A 491 -29.02 20.91 2.29
C GLN A 491 -28.72 20.12 3.58
N TYR A 492 -29.05 18.83 3.60
CA TYR A 492 -28.78 17.98 4.76
C TYR A 492 -27.29 17.90 5.12
N LEU A 493 -26.36 17.95 4.17
CA LEU A 493 -24.93 17.86 4.48
C LEU A 493 -24.31 19.22 4.82
N TYR A 494 -24.86 20.31 4.30
CA TYR A 494 -24.17 21.59 4.23
C TYR A 494 -24.86 22.75 4.95
N GLU A 495 -26.13 22.63 5.35
CA GLU A 495 -26.91 23.66 6.05
C GLU A 495 -27.48 23.11 7.35
#